data_AF-A0A4Q7NYB3-F1
#
_entry.id   AF-A0A4Q7NYB3-F1
#
_cell.length_a   1.000
_cell.length_b   1.000
_cell.length_c   1.000
_cell.angle_alpha   90.00
_cell.angle_beta   90.00
_cell.angle_gamma   90.00
#
_symmetry.space_group_name_H-M   'P 1'
#
loop_
_entity.id
_entity.type
_entity.pdbx_description
1 polymer ?
#
loop_
_entity_poly.entity_id
_entity_poly.type
_entity_poly.pdbx_seq_one_letter_code
_entity_poly.pdbx_strand_id
1 'polypeptide(L)'
;MQTKNHVYISLGSNVGDKINFLQQAVDAIFEKIGDIVRISSVYQTPSWGFESEDFYNACIEIATFYSAQEVLDLLLTVEKQLGRTRAQGKGYQARTIDLDILLSSEGVIATDTLRVPHPAMQDRMFVLRPLLDIAPDVIHDTLQLKISDLINRTKDEVTPEIVRTDLVNPEAKYPISAFQYLTLEGNIGAGKTSLAHMIANEFNGKLVLEQFADNPFLPKFYEDMDRYAFPLEMSFLADRYQRLQDDIGQFDLFTDFVVSDYDVFKSLIFAKITLQQEEFKLYKKVFDLMYSKLPKPGLYVYLYQSTERLLQNIKKRGRDYEQKISEDYLEKINKGYLQFIKSQTEFKTKIIDVSDLDFIKNRSDYITILQTLVAQQ
;
A
#
# COMPACT_ATOMS: atom_id res chain seq x y z
N MET A 1 -6.31 -8.45 10.85
CA MET A 1 -5.45 -7.58 10.03
C MET A 1 -4.33 -7.10 10.92
N GLN A 2 -3.08 -7.12 10.48
CA GLN A 2 -1.97 -6.53 11.24
C GLN A 2 -2.17 -5.01 11.23
N THR A 3 -2.12 -4.37 12.39
CA THR A 3 -2.23 -2.90 12.50
C THR A 3 -0.91 -2.28 12.06
N LYS A 4 -0.95 -1.18 11.30
CA LYS A 4 0.28 -0.44 10.95
C LYS A 4 0.83 0.26 12.20
N ASN A 5 2.14 0.23 12.35
CA ASN A 5 2.88 1.04 13.31
C ASN A 5 3.01 2.47 12.77
N HIS A 6 2.85 3.45 13.64
CA HIS A 6 3.12 4.85 13.35
C HIS A 6 4.48 5.23 13.93
N VAL A 7 5.37 5.74 13.10
CA VAL A 7 6.74 6.13 13.50
C VAL A 7 6.98 7.58 13.09
N TYR A 8 7.48 8.38 14.04
CA TYR A 8 7.82 9.78 13.83
C TYR A 8 9.32 9.90 13.62
N ILE A 9 9.74 10.43 12.48
CA ILE A 9 11.14 10.45 12.06
C ILE A 9 11.56 11.91 11.88
N SER A 10 12.67 12.29 12.49
CA SER A 10 13.36 13.56 12.23
C SER A 10 14.26 13.41 11.02
N LEU A 11 14.27 14.42 10.16
CA LEU A 11 15.17 14.52 9.01
C LEU A 11 16.05 15.76 9.18
N GLY A 12 17.35 15.64 8.92
CA GLY A 12 18.29 16.77 8.98
C GLY A 12 19.32 16.72 7.86
N SER A 13 19.59 17.85 7.21
CA SER A 13 20.64 17.98 6.19
C SER A 13 21.36 19.33 6.29
N ASN A 14 22.69 19.35 6.15
CA ASN A 14 23.47 20.59 6.19
C ASN A 14 24.59 20.69 5.12
N VAL A 15 24.56 19.84 4.10
CA VAL A 15 25.58 19.84 3.03
C VAL A 15 24.90 19.80 1.66
N GLY A 16 25.38 20.64 0.74
CA GLY A 16 24.94 20.62 -0.65
C GLY A 16 23.47 21.05 -0.81
N ASP A 17 22.73 20.36 -1.68
CA ASP A 17 21.31 20.66 -1.91
C ASP A 17 20.43 20.03 -0.81
N LYS A 18 20.34 20.74 0.31
CA LYS A 18 19.67 20.28 1.54
C LYS A 18 18.20 19.89 1.32
N ILE A 19 17.46 20.69 0.55
CA ILE A 19 16.05 20.38 0.25
C ILE A 19 15.94 19.12 -0.58
N ASN A 20 16.77 18.97 -1.61
CA ASN A 20 16.76 17.77 -2.44
C ASN A 20 17.12 16.51 -1.63
N PHE A 21 18.08 16.58 -0.70
CA PHE A 21 18.37 15.45 0.20
C PHE A 21 17.20 15.09 1.11
N LEU A 22 16.53 16.08 1.69
CA LEU A 22 15.31 15.85 2.48
C LEU A 22 14.22 15.19 1.62
N GLN A 23 13.98 15.68 0.40
CA GLN A 23 12.98 15.10 -0.50
C GLN A 23 13.34 13.67 -0.93
N GLN A 24 14.61 13.41 -1.26
CA GLN A 24 15.06 12.06 -1.61
C GLN A 24 14.92 11.08 -0.45
N ALA A 25 15.12 11.54 0.78
CA ALA A 25 14.87 10.72 1.97
C ALA A 25 13.38 10.40 2.11
N VAL A 26 12.49 11.38 1.96
CA VAL A 26 11.03 11.15 1.97
C VAL A 26 10.61 10.17 0.87
N ASP A 27 11.11 10.35 -0.35
CA ASP A 27 10.86 9.45 -1.49
C ASP A 27 11.33 8.01 -1.18
N ALA A 28 12.56 7.85 -0.66
CA ALA A 28 13.10 6.53 -0.34
C ALA A 28 12.37 5.84 0.82
N ILE A 29 11.93 6.61 1.83
CA ILE A 29 11.12 6.10 2.94
C ILE A 29 9.76 5.64 2.43
N PHE A 30 9.11 6.43 1.56
CA PHE A 30 7.88 6.03 0.90
C PHE A 30 8.04 4.75 0.08
N GLU A 31 9.15 4.59 -0.65
CA GLU A 31 9.34 3.44 -1.54
C GLU A 31 9.69 2.13 -0.81
N LYS A 32 10.33 2.23 0.37
CA LYS A 32 10.96 1.09 1.04
C LYS A 32 10.39 0.76 2.41
N ILE A 33 9.82 1.74 3.11
CA ILE A 33 9.50 1.60 4.54
C ILE A 33 7.99 1.67 4.78
N GLY A 34 7.31 2.72 4.35
CA GLY A 34 5.90 2.90 4.68
C GLY A 34 5.27 4.13 4.05
N ASP A 35 3.97 4.31 4.27
CA ASP A 35 3.22 5.44 3.73
C ASP A 35 3.59 6.71 4.48
N ILE A 36 3.68 7.84 3.78
CA ILE A 36 3.92 9.14 4.42
C ILE A 36 2.56 9.71 4.83
N VAL A 37 2.29 9.73 6.14
CA VAL A 37 1.00 10.19 6.69
C VAL A 37 0.97 11.70 6.82
N ARG A 38 2.06 12.29 7.35
CA ARG A 38 2.20 13.74 7.56
C ARG A 38 3.65 14.16 7.32
N ILE A 39 3.81 15.40 6.86
CA ILE A 39 5.10 16.07 6.70
C ILE A 39 5.00 17.45 7.36
N SER A 40 5.97 17.81 8.19
CA SER A 40 6.05 19.14 8.79
C SER A 40 6.52 20.18 7.77
N SER A 41 6.48 21.45 8.15
CA SER A 41 7.26 22.48 7.45
C SER A 41 8.76 22.16 7.52
N VAL A 42 9.55 22.71 6.60
CA VAL A 42 11.02 22.68 6.70
C VAL A 42 11.50 23.86 7.53
N TYR A 43 12.40 23.60 8.48
CA TYR A 43 12.96 24.59 9.39
C TYR A 43 14.48 24.70 9.25
N GLN A 44 14.98 25.93 9.22
CA GLN A 44 16.39 26.26 9.23
C GLN A 44 16.87 26.54 10.66
N THR A 45 18.02 25.96 11.03
CA THR A 45 18.70 26.26 12.30
C THR A 45 20.21 26.39 12.12
N PRO A 46 20.90 27.23 12.91
CA PRO A 46 22.35 27.28 12.93
C PRO A 46 22.99 25.94 13.29
N SER A 47 24.24 25.71 12.89
CA SER A 47 24.97 24.51 13.27
C SER A 47 25.31 24.48 14.76
N TRP A 48 25.07 23.33 15.41
CA TRP A 48 25.25 23.18 16.85
C TRP A 48 26.65 22.67 17.17
N GLY A 49 27.48 23.51 17.81
CA GLY A 49 28.78 23.09 18.37
C GLY A 49 29.96 22.98 17.41
N PHE A 50 29.83 23.41 16.14
CA PHE A 50 30.93 23.56 15.17
C PHE A 50 30.54 24.56 14.06
N GLU A 51 31.53 25.14 13.37
CA GLU A 51 31.29 25.98 12.18
C GLU A 51 30.91 25.10 10.98
N SER A 52 29.68 25.25 10.49
CA SER A 52 29.21 24.68 9.21
C SER A 52 28.04 25.48 8.66
N GLU A 53 27.55 25.08 7.49
CA GLU A 53 26.28 25.62 6.97
C GLU A 53 25.11 25.28 7.90
N ASP A 54 24.06 26.11 7.82
CA ASP A 54 22.82 25.90 8.55
C ASP A 54 22.15 24.58 8.17
N PHE A 55 21.55 23.93 9.16
CA PHE A 55 20.78 22.71 8.99
C PHE A 55 19.37 23.02 8.52
N TYR A 56 18.87 22.22 7.57
CA TYR A 56 17.45 22.12 7.27
C TYR A 56 16.90 20.87 7.95
N ASN A 57 15.84 21.06 8.73
CA ASN A 57 15.22 20.04 9.56
C ASN A 57 13.73 19.91 9.23
N ALA A 58 13.24 18.69 9.21
CA ALA A 58 11.82 18.39 9.06
C ALA A 58 11.46 17.16 9.92
N CYS A 59 10.18 16.91 10.10
CA CYS A 59 9.67 15.70 10.70
C CYS A 59 8.58 15.10 9.82
N ILE A 60 8.56 13.78 9.73
CA ILE A 60 7.51 13.03 9.05
C ILE A 60 6.90 12.01 10.01
N GLU A 61 5.61 11.74 9.81
CA GLU A 61 4.93 10.59 10.37
C GLU A 61 4.75 9.55 9.26
N ILE A 62 5.16 8.31 9.52
CA ILE A 62 4.95 7.20 8.59
C ILE A 62 4.07 6.11 9.19
N ALA A 63 3.30 5.43 8.35
CA ALA A 63 2.56 4.22 8.69
C ALA A 63 3.20 3.01 8.00
N THR A 64 3.62 2.00 8.77
CA THR A 64 4.37 0.84 8.26
C THR A 64 4.00 -0.47 8.96
N PHE A 65 4.24 -1.60 8.29
CA PHE A 65 4.14 -2.93 8.91
C PHE A 65 5.44 -3.39 9.57
N TYR A 66 6.54 -2.64 9.40
CA TYR A 66 7.80 -2.89 10.06
C TYR A 66 7.74 -2.44 11.53
N SER A 67 8.44 -3.15 12.41
CA SER A 67 8.76 -2.69 13.76
C SER A 67 9.71 -1.50 13.72
N ALA A 68 9.76 -0.67 14.77
CA ALA A 68 10.68 0.48 14.82
C ALA A 68 12.16 0.07 14.70
N GLN A 69 12.52 -1.14 15.14
CA GLN A 69 13.87 -1.67 14.95
C GLN A 69 14.17 -1.95 13.47
N GLU A 70 13.24 -2.57 12.75
CA GLU A 70 13.37 -2.80 11.30
C GLU A 70 13.37 -1.46 10.53
N VAL A 71 12.56 -0.49 10.96
CA VAL A 71 12.58 0.88 10.41
C VAL A 71 13.96 1.50 10.59
N LEU A 72 14.59 1.41 11.77
CA LEU A 72 15.93 1.93 11.99
C LEU A 72 16.94 1.34 10.99
N ASP A 73 16.93 0.02 10.80
CA ASP A 73 17.87 -0.66 9.89
C ASP A 73 17.67 -0.23 8.43
N LEU A 74 16.41 0.00 8.02
CA LEU A 74 16.07 0.51 6.70
C LEU A 74 16.50 1.98 6.53
N LEU A 75 16.28 2.84 7.54
CA LEU A 75 16.72 4.23 7.53
C LEU A 75 18.24 4.33 7.37
N LEU A 76 19.01 3.52 8.11
CA LEU A 76 20.47 3.46 7.96
C LEU A 76 20.91 3.10 6.53
N THR A 77 20.12 2.27 5.84
CA THR A 77 20.36 1.92 4.43
C THR A 77 20.06 3.09 3.50
N VAL A 78 18.97 3.84 3.76
CA VAL A 78 18.62 5.07 3.01
C VAL A 78 19.73 6.11 3.17
N GLU A 79 20.20 6.36 4.39
CA GLU A 79 21.28 7.33 4.63
C GLU A 79 22.55 7.00 3.86
N LYS A 80 22.94 5.71 3.86
CA LYS A 80 24.12 5.24 3.13
C LYS A 80 23.97 5.45 1.62
N GLN A 81 22.78 5.26 1.07
CA GLN A 81 22.49 5.48 -0.35
C GLN A 81 22.56 6.96 -0.72
N LEU A 82 22.15 7.85 0.19
CA LEU A 82 22.20 9.31 0.02
C LEU A 82 23.58 9.91 0.39
N GLY A 83 24.63 9.08 0.41
CA GLY A 83 26.00 9.54 0.55
C GLY A 83 26.53 9.66 1.99
N ARG A 84 25.80 9.17 3.00
CA ARG A 84 26.32 9.16 4.38
C ARG A 84 27.47 8.14 4.51
N THR A 85 28.70 8.62 4.54
CA THR A 85 29.88 7.83 4.92
C THR A 85 30.15 7.97 6.41
N ARG A 86 30.10 6.88 7.18
CA ARG A 86 30.54 6.87 8.60
C ARG A 86 32.07 7.01 8.64
N ALA A 87 32.58 8.24 8.74
CA ALA A 87 34.00 8.44 8.95
C ALA A 87 34.41 8.02 10.38
N GLN A 88 35.58 7.40 10.53
CA GLN A 88 36.17 7.05 11.83
C GLN A 88 36.63 8.33 12.55
N GLY A 89 35.73 9.02 13.25
CA GLY A 89 36.08 10.19 14.06
C GLY A 89 35.02 10.52 15.10
N LYS A 90 35.43 10.85 16.32
CA LYS A 90 34.53 11.34 17.39
C LYS A 90 34.19 12.81 17.13
N GLY A 91 32.93 13.12 16.81
CA GLY A 91 32.44 14.51 16.69
C GLY A 91 31.19 14.64 15.80
N TYR A 92 30.49 15.77 15.91
CA TYR A 92 29.48 16.18 14.93
C TYR A 92 30.19 16.52 13.62
N GLN A 93 29.68 16.01 12.50
CA GLN A 93 30.25 16.21 11.16
C GLN A 93 29.13 16.69 10.24
N ALA A 94 29.50 17.40 9.17
CA ALA A 94 28.57 17.77 8.12
C ALA A 94 28.03 16.51 7.41
N ARG A 95 26.72 16.45 7.18
CA ARG A 95 25.97 15.27 6.71
C ARG A 95 25.11 15.64 5.50
N THR A 96 25.04 14.73 4.54
CA THR A 96 24.06 14.82 3.45
C THR A 96 22.64 14.62 3.96
N ILE A 97 22.43 13.63 4.83
CA ILE A 97 21.16 13.36 5.51
C ILE A 97 21.39 12.65 6.85
N ASP A 98 20.54 12.93 7.83
CA ASP A 98 20.44 12.28 9.14
C ASP A 98 18.97 11.96 9.43
N LEU A 99 18.67 10.71 9.76
CA LEU A 99 17.33 10.20 9.98
C LEU A 99 17.24 9.53 11.36
N ASP A 100 16.49 10.15 12.27
CA ASP A 100 16.34 9.67 13.65
C ASP A 100 14.88 9.35 13.97
N ILE A 101 14.62 8.16 14.53
CA ILE A 101 13.30 7.82 15.08
C ILE A 101 13.10 8.56 16.40
N LEU A 102 12.04 9.37 16.47
CA LEU A 102 11.68 10.16 17.65
C LEU A 102 10.70 9.42 18.55
N LEU A 103 9.60 8.92 17.97
CA LEU A 103 8.48 8.28 18.66
C LEU A 103 7.97 7.10 17.82
N SER A 104 7.37 6.11 18.47
CA SER A 104 6.72 4.97 17.82
C SER A 104 5.42 4.63 18.55
N SER A 105 4.39 4.21 17.83
CA SER A 105 3.17 3.65 18.41
C SER A 105 3.42 2.35 19.20
N GLU A 106 4.60 1.74 19.05
CA GLU A 106 5.05 0.61 19.88
C GLU A 106 5.45 1.05 21.30
N GLY A 107 5.47 2.36 21.58
CA GLY A 107 5.74 2.93 22.89
C GLY A 107 7.24 2.98 23.22
N VAL A 108 7.57 2.68 24.48
CA VAL A 108 8.95 2.76 24.99
C VAL A 108 9.77 1.56 24.50
N ILE A 109 10.86 1.85 23.78
CA ILE A 109 11.82 0.86 23.28
C ILE A 109 13.19 1.19 23.85
N ALA A 110 13.89 0.18 24.37
CA ALA A 110 15.25 0.31 24.86
C ALA A 110 16.07 -0.93 24.48
N THR A 111 16.69 -0.88 23.31
CA THR A 111 17.67 -1.87 22.83
C THR A 111 19.08 -1.28 22.84
N ASP A 112 20.08 -2.08 22.50
CA ASP A 112 21.46 -1.62 22.35
C ASP A 112 21.64 -0.62 21.19
N THR A 113 20.73 -0.66 20.21
CA THR A 113 20.80 0.11 18.97
C THR A 113 19.72 1.18 18.83
N LEU A 114 18.59 1.04 19.53
CA LEU A 114 17.44 1.93 19.42
C LEU A 114 16.88 2.31 20.80
N ARG A 115 16.59 3.60 20.97
CA ARG A 115 15.84 4.13 22.11
C ARG A 115 14.69 5.00 21.63
N VAL A 116 13.47 4.67 22.05
CA VAL A 116 12.24 5.40 21.76
C VAL A 116 11.48 5.63 23.07
N PRO A 117 10.95 6.82 23.37
CA PRO A 117 11.23 8.09 22.70
C PRO A 117 12.72 8.42 22.61
N HIS A 118 13.14 9.17 21.58
CA HIS A 118 14.55 9.50 21.38
C HIS A 118 15.10 10.28 22.60
N PRO A 119 16.19 9.84 23.25
CA PRO A 119 16.58 10.32 24.58
C PRO A 119 16.88 11.82 24.70
N ALA A 120 17.18 12.50 23.60
CA ALA A 120 17.52 13.92 23.56
C ALA A 120 16.50 14.77 22.80
N MET A 121 15.35 14.21 22.39
CA MET A 121 14.38 14.96 21.58
C MET A 121 13.80 16.16 22.33
N GLN A 122 13.56 16.02 23.63
CA GLN A 122 12.97 17.06 24.50
C GLN A 122 13.88 18.27 24.70
N ASP A 123 15.17 18.14 24.41
CA ASP A 123 16.19 19.16 24.65
C ASP A 123 16.59 19.91 23.37
N ARG A 124 15.85 19.75 22.26
CA ARG A 124 16.24 20.24 20.93
C ARG A 124 15.08 20.89 20.19
N MET A 125 15.15 22.21 19.97
CA MET A 125 14.10 22.97 19.26
C MET A 125 13.98 22.56 17.80
N PHE A 126 15.09 22.24 17.13
CA PHE A 126 15.08 21.77 15.74
C PHE A 126 14.37 20.41 15.55
N VAL A 127 14.13 19.67 16.63
CA VAL A 127 13.34 18.42 16.63
C VAL A 127 11.90 18.69 17.05
N LEU A 128 11.70 19.41 18.16
CA LEU A 128 10.36 19.64 18.72
C LEU A 128 9.50 20.53 17.85
N ARG A 129 10.08 21.53 17.19
CA ARG A 129 9.31 22.46 16.36
C ARG A 129 8.70 21.76 15.13
N PRO A 130 9.45 21.00 14.31
CA PRO A 130 8.86 20.19 13.23
C PRO A 130 7.85 19.14 13.73
N LEU A 131 8.16 18.45 14.83
CA LEU A 131 7.26 17.44 15.38
C LEU A 131 5.92 18.04 15.86
N LEU A 132 5.96 19.24 16.44
CA LEU A 132 4.78 19.97 16.88
C LEU A 132 3.80 20.27 15.74
N ASP A 133 4.29 20.52 14.52
CA ASP A 133 3.44 20.81 13.35
C ASP A 133 2.55 19.61 13.00
N ILE A 134 3.03 18.39 13.19
CA ILE A 134 2.33 17.17 12.77
C ILE A 134 1.72 16.36 13.91
N ALA A 135 2.20 16.55 15.15
CA ALA A 135 1.89 15.69 16.30
C ALA A 135 1.71 16.45 17.63
N PRO A 136 0.94 17.56 17.69
CA PRO A 136 0.87 18.41 18.88
C PRO A 136 0.27 17.73 20.12
N ASP A 137 -0.62 16.76 19.91
CA ASP A 137 -1.35 16.04 20.95
C ASP A 137 -0.75 14.68 21.31
N VAL A 138 0.29 14.24 20.60
CA VAL A 138 0.98 12.98 20.92
C VAL A 138 1.64 13.11 22.29
N ILE A 139 1.46 12.09 23.12
CA ILE A 139 2.01 12.04 24.48
C ILE A 139 3.39 11.39 24.41
N HIS A 140 4.40 12.05 24.97
CA HIS A 140 5.72 11.49 25.14
C HIS A 140 5.67 10.38 26.22
N ASP A 141 5.90 9.12 25.85
CA ASP A 141 5.66 7.97 26.73
C ASP A 141 6.45 7.99 28.06
N THR A 142 7.68 8.52 28.08
CA THR A 142 8.46 8.63 29.32
C THR A 142 8.08 9.84 30.19
N LEU A 143 7.89 11.02 29.58
CA LEU A 143 7.67 12.27 30.31
C LEU A 143 6.20 12.53 30.61
N GLN A 144 5.28 11.80 29.95
CA GLN A 144 3.82 11.92 30.11
C GLN A 144 3.32 13.35 29.86
N LEU A 145 3.91 14.01 28.86
CA LEU A 145 3.56 15.35 28.41
C LEU A 145 3.21 15.32 26.92
N LYS A 146 2.25 16.15 26.51
CA LYS A 146 2.02 16.37 25.09
C LYS A 146 3.23 17.06 24.45
N ILE A 147 3.45 16.85 23.16
CA ILE A 147 4.51 17.58 22.41
C ILE A 147 4.31 19.11 22.51
N SER A 148 3.06 19.57 22.47
CA SER A 148 2.69 20.98 22.71
C SER A 148 3.11 21.53 24.07
N ASP A 149 3.15 20.69 25.13
CA ASP A 149 3.64 21.09 26.44
C ASP A 149 5.17 20.99 26.54
N LEU A 150 5.74 19.98 25.87
CA LEU A 150 7.17 19.67 25.92
C LEU A 150 8.02 20.80 25.34
N ILE A 151 7.59 21.39 24.22
CA ILE A 151 8.31 22.48 23.56
C ILE A 151 8.47 23.70 24.49
N ASN A 152 7.51 23.95 25.39
CA ASN A 152 7.56 25.08 26.32
C ASN A 152 8.52 24.83 27.50
N ARG A 153 8.99 23.59 27.68
CA ARG A 153 9.89 23.18 28.76
C ARG A 153 11.33 22.95 28.31
N THR A 154 11.58 23.02 27.00
CA THR A 154 12.91 22.82 26.46
C THR A 154 13.82 23.97 26.89
N LYS A 155 15.10 23.65 27.11
CA LYS A 155 16.12 24.64 27.47
C LYS A 155 16.84 25.21 26.25
N ASP A 156 16.56 24.66 25.07
CA ASP A 156 17.13 25.13 23.82
C ASP A 156 16.43 26.42 23.38
N GLU A 157 17.19 27.51 23.32
CA GLU A 157 16.69 28.84 22.96
C GLU A 157 16.80 29.12 21.44
N VAL A 158 17.34 28.19 20.66
CA VAL A 158 17.39 28.34 19.20
C VAL A 158 15.97 28.43 18.67
N THR A 159 15.71 29.47 17.87
CA THR A 159 14.41 29.66 17.21
C THR A 159 14.51 29.17 15.77
N PRO A 160 13.91 28.02 15.40
CA PRO A 160 13.96 27.54 14.02
C PRO A 160 13.14 28.43 13.08
N GLU A 161 13.73 28.83 11.96
CA GLU A 161 13.08 29.68 10.96
C GLU A 161 12.44 28.83 9.86
N ILE A 162 11.21 29.17 9.43
CA ILE A 162 10.54 28.42 8.35
C ILE A 162 11.23 28.71 7.01
N VAL A 163 11.60 27.65 6.30
CA VAL A 163 12.06 27.71 4.91
C VAL A 163 10.83 27.71 3.99
N ARG A 164 10.77 28.65 3.03
CA ARG A 164 9.66 28.78 2.08
C ARG A 164 9.70 27.72 0.96
N THR A 165 9.84 26.45 1.32
CA THR A 165 9.82 25.33 0.39
C THR A 165 9.34 24.10 1.14
N ASP A 166 8.24 23.52 0.67
CA ASP A 166 7.64 22.36 1.28
C ASP A 166 8.15 21.08 0.63
N LEU A 167 8.25 20.03 1.44
CA LEU A 167 8.47 18.67 0.94
C LEU A 167 7.15 18.13 0.38
N VAL A 168 7.24 17.35 -0.69
CA VAL A 168 6.08 16.79 -1.39
C VAL A 168 5.87 15.35 -0.95
N ASN A 169 4.63 15.00 -0.62
CA ASN A 169 4.26 13.61 -0.36
C ASN A 169 4.37 12.79 -1.68
N PRO A 170 5.20 11.73 -1.74
CA PRO A 170 5.40 10.95 -2.95
C PRO A 170 4.14 10.22 -3.43
N GLU A 171 3.15 10.01 -2.55
CA GLU A 171 1.84 9.45 -2.90
C GLU A 171 1.19 10.19 -4.08
N ALA A 172 1.42 11.50 -4.21
CA ALA A 172 0.88 12.32 -5.31
C ALA A 172 1.34 11.86 -6.71
N LYS A 173 2.42 11.08 -6.81
CA LYS A 173 2.88 10.44 -8.06
C LYS A 173 1.92 9.34 -8.54
N TYR A 174 1.01 8.88 -7.68
CA TYR A 174 0.11 7.76 -7.91
C TYR A 174 -1.36 8.20 -7.77
N PRO A 175 -1.95 8.86 -8.78
CA PRO A 175 -3.34 9.33 -8.72
C PRO A 175 -4.34 8.18 -8.89
N ILE A 176 -4.32 7.19 -8.00
CA ILE A 176 -5.18 5.99 -8.07
C ILE A 176 -6.66 6.36 -7.99
N SER A 177 -7.01 7.37 -7.19
CA SER A 177 -8.38 7.88 -7.08
C SER A 177 -8.96 8.41 -8.40
N ALA A 178 -8.10 8.83 -9.34
CA ALA A 178 -8.54 9.29 -10.65
C ALA A 178 -9.23 8.19 -11.48
N PHE A 179 -9.04 6.90 -11.14
CA PHE A 179 -9.77 5.81 -11.78
C PHE A 179 -11.25 5.76 -11.38
N GLN A 180 -11.65 6.36 -10.24
CA GLN A 180 -12.98 6.31 -9.60
C GLN A 180 -13.47 4.90 -9.22
N TYR A 181 -13.24 3.91 -10.08
CA TYR A 181 -13.49 2.50 -9.87
C TYR A 181 -12.34 1.67 -10.46
N LEU A 182 -11.49 1.13 -9.58
CA LEU A 182 -10.39 0.23 -9.91
C LEU A 182 -10.81 -1.20 -9.62
N THR A 183 -10.67 -2.09 -10.61
CA THR A 183 -10.93 -3.52 -10.43
C THR A 183 -9.67 -4.34 -10.62
N LEU A 184 -9.37 -5.19 -9.64
CA LEU A 184 -8.25 -6.11 -9.64
C LEU A 184 -8.75 -7.52 -9.91
N GLU A 185 -8.36 -8.07 -11.04
CA GLU A 185 -8.76 -9.37 -11.54
C GLU A 185 -7.56 -10.29 -11.76
N GLY A 186 -7.82 -11.58 -11.90
CA GLY A 186 -6.75 -12.57 -11.83
C GLY A 186 -7.20 -13.95 -11.38
N ASN A 187 -6.32 -14.91 -11.61
CA ASN A 187 -6.59 -16.31 -11.29
C ASN A 187 -6.68 -16.56 -9.77
N ILE A 188 -7.14 -17.75 -9.39
CA ILE A 188 -7.21 -18.22 -8.01
C ILE A 188 -5.78 -18.25 -7.44
N GLY A 189 -5.54 -17.52 -6.34
CA GLY A 189 -4.20 -17.40 -5.77
C GLY A 189 -3.30 -16.30 -6.38
N ALA A 190 -3.83 -15.43 -7.24
CA ALA A 190 -3.06 -14.33 -7.86
C ALA A 190 -2.75 -13.14 -6.93
N GLY A 191 -3.30 -13.09 -5.71
CA GLY A 191 -3.03 -11.99 -4.75
C GLY A 191 -3.97 -10.78 -4.83
N LYS A 192 -5.06 -10.86 -5.61
CA LYS A 192 -6.06 -9.78 -5.80
C LYS A 192 -6.54 -9.15 -4.50
N THR A 193 -7.09 -9.95 -3.58
CA THR A 193 -7.64 -9.49 -2.30
C THR A 193 -6.58 -8.76 -1.47
N SER A 194 -5.35 -9.27 -1.45
CA SER A 194 -4.23 -8.62 -0.75
C SER A 194 -3.92 -7.25 -1.36
N LEU A 195 -3.80 -7.17 -2.70
CA LEU A 195 -3.52 -5.91 -3.37
C LEU A 195 -4.67 -4.90 -3.19
N ALA A 196 -5.92 -5.37 -3.25
CA ALA A 196 -7.10 -4.52 -3.04
C ALA A 196 -7.10 -3.89 -1.65
N HIS A 197 -6.81 -4.68 -0.60
CA HIS A 197 -6.66 -4.17 0.77
C HIS A 197 -5.52 -3.15 0.89
N MET A 198 -4.37 -3.41 0.26
CA MET A 198 -3.23 -2.51 0.32
C MET A 198 -3.57 -1.15 -0.29
N ILE A 199 -4.11 -1.14 -1.52
CA ILE A 199 -4.48 0.09 -2.22
C ILE A 199 -5.60 0.83 -1.46
N ALA A 200 -6.64 0.12 -1.00
CA ALA A 200 -7.73 0.74 -0.26
C ALA A 200 -7.24 1.41 1.04
N ASN A 201 -6.35 0.74 1.78
CA ASN A 201 -5.83 1.26 3.05
C ASN A 201 -4.87 2.45 2.87
N GLU A 202 -4.05 2.45 1.81
CA GLU A 202 -3.06 3.53 1.58
C GLU A 202 -3.69 4.76 0.96
N PHE A 203 -4.56 4.59 -0.04
CA PHE A 203 -5.17 5.70 -0.77
C PHE A 203 -6.58 6.06 -0.26
N ASN A 204 -6.99 5.52 0.89
CA ASN A 204 -8.32 5.74 1.48
C ASN A 204 -9.49 5.39 0.53
N GLY A 205 -9.35 4.28 -0.20
CA GLY A 205 -10.36 3.79 -1.14
C GLY A 205 -11.44 2.94 -0.47
N LYS A 206 -12.68 3.00 -0.99
CA LYS A 206 -13.74 2.07 -0.58
C LYS A 206 -13.42 0.67 -1.10
N LEU A 207 -13.24 -0.28 -0.19
CA LEU A 207 -12.95 -1.67 -0.55
C LEU A 207 -14.21 -2.48 -0.80
N VAL A 208 -14.29 -3.15 -1.94
CA VAL A 208 -15.35 -4.10 -2.31
C VAL A 208 -14.72 -5.47 -2.52
N LEU A 209 -15.13 -6.44 -1.70
CA LEU A 209 -14.56 -7.80 -1.74
C LEU A 209 -15.57 -8.82 -2.21
N GLU A 210 -15.09 -9.80 -2.95
CA GLU A 210 -15.84 -10.99 -3.31
C GLU A 210 -16.00 -11.91 -2.10
N GLN A 211 -17.22 -12.39 -1.86
CA GLN A 211 -17.50 -13.38 -0.82
C GLN A 211 -17.77 -14.75 -1.46
N PHE A 212 -17.00 -15.75 -1.04
CA PHE A 212 -17.10 -17.13 -1.54
C PHE A 212 -17.38 -18.15 -0.45
N ALA A 213 -17.18 -17.77 0.82
CA ALA A 213 -17.08 -18.71 1.93
C ALA A 213 -18.39 -19.45 2.21
N ASP A 214 -19.53 -18.82 1.89
CA ASP A 214 -20.86 -19.32 2.23
C ASP A 214 -21.56 -20.03 1.07
N ASN A 215 -20.88 -20.27 -0.06
CA ASN A 215 -21.51 -20.88 -1.23
C ASN A 215 -21.65 -22.41 -1.07
N PRO A 216 -22.87 -22.97 -1.00
CA PRO A 216 -23.08 -24.39 -0.74
C PRO A 216 -22.75 -25.30 -1.94
N PHE A 217 -22.57 -24.73 -3.13
CA PHE A 217 -22.20 -25.47 -4.35
C PHE A 217 -20.69 -25.53 -4.55
N LEU A 218 -19.90 -24.62 -3.96
CA LEU A 218 -18.47 -24.52 -4.22
C LEU A 218 -17.68 -25.77 -3.79
N PRO A 219 -17.89 -26.36 -2.59
CA PRO A 219 -17.25 -27.64 -2.26
C PRO A 219 -17.67 -28.77 -3.20
N LYS A 220 -18.97 -28.85 -3.54
CA LYS A 220 -19.55 -29.90 -4.39
C LYS A 220 -19.05 -29.82 -5.83
N PHE A 221 -18.79 -28.61 -6.34
CA PHE A 221 -18.19 -28.38 -7.65
C PHE A 221 -16.80 -28.97 -7.76
N TYR A 222 -15.98 -28.88 -6.71
CA TYR A 222 -14.65 -29.51 -6.71
C TYR A 222 -14.70 -31.03 -6.54
N GLU A 223 -15.85 -31.60 -6.16
CA GLU A 223 -16.09 -33.05 -6.15
C GLU A 223 -16.65 -33.56 -7.49
N ASP A 224 -17.55 -32.81 -8.12
CA ASP A 224 -18.22 -33.16 -9.38
C ASP A 224 -18.53 -31.87 -10.19
N MET A 225 -17.56 -31.49 -11.03
CA MET A 225 -17.61 -30.24 -11.78
C MET A 225 -18.80 -30.21 -12.76
N ASP A 226 -19.01 -31.30 -13.50
CA ASP A 226 -20.05 -31.38 -14.54
C ASP A 226 -21.45 -31.20 -13.95
N ARG A 227 -21.71 -31.75 -12.76
CA ARG A 227 -23.02 -31.67 -12.12
C ARG A 227 -23.30 -30.33 -11.45
N TYR A 228 -22.29 -29.69 -10.88
CA TYR A 228 -22.48 -28.51 -10.02
C TYR A 228 -21.97 -27.19 -10.62
N ALA A 229 -21.35 -27.21 -11.81
CA ALA A 229 -20.88 -25.99 -12.48
C ALA A 229 -22.03 -25.00 -12.72
N PHE A 230 -23.12 -25.41 -13.34
CA PHE A 230 -24.23 -24.50 -13.65
C PHE A 230 -24.85 -23.81 -12.41
N PRO A 231 -25.28 -24.53 -11.35
CA PRO A 231 -25.82 -23.87 -10.16
C PRO A 231 -24.77 -23.00 -9.45
N LEU A 232 -23.50 -23.39 -9.45
CA LEU A 232 -22.42 -22.58 -8.88
C LEU A 232 -22.24 -21.26 -9.65
N GLU A 233 -22.09 -21.31 -10.97
CA GLU A 233 -21.88 -20.10 -11.79
C GLU A 233 -23.07 -19.14 -11.73
N MET A 234 -24.30 -19.68 -11.67
CA MET A 234 -25.51 -18.88 -11.50
C MET A 234 -25.57 -18.21 -10.13
N SER A 235 -25.18 -18.93 -9.07
CA SER A 235 -25.11 -18.34 -7.72
C SER A 235 -24.07 -17.22 -7.65
N PHE A 236 -22.87 -17.42 -8.20
CA PHE A 236 -21.87 -16.37 -8.28
C PHE A 236 -22.32 -15.15 -9.09
N LEU A 237 -23.01 -15.36 -10.21
CA LEU A 237 -23.54 -14.24 -11.01
C LEU A 237 -24.55 -13.41 -10.23
N ALA A 238 -25.48 -14.06 -9.52
CA ALA A 238 -26.49 -13.40 -8.71
C ALA A 238 -25.85 -12.61 -7.56
N ASP A 239 -24.96 -13.24 -6.80
CA ASP A 239 -24.27 -12.63 -5.67
C ASP A 239 -23.43 -11.42 -6.12
N ARG A 240 -22.61 -11.58 -7.16
CA ARG A 240 -21.77 -10.49 -7.69
C ARG A 240 -22.63 -9.31 -8.19
N TYR A 241 -23.73 -9.59 -8.88
CA TYR A 241 -24.62 -8.53 -9.38
C TYR A 241 -25.26 -7.75 -8.24
N GLN A 242 -25.84 -8.44 -7.25
CA GLN A 242 -26.47 -7.78 -6.11
C GLN A 242 -25.47 -6.88 -5.37
N ARG A 243 -24.27 -7.40 -5.10
CA ARG A 243 -23.21 -6.65 -4.42
C ARG A 243 -22.73 -5.45 -5.20
N LEU A 244 -22.40 -5.60 -6.48
CA LEU A 244 -21.94 -4.46 -7.30
C LEU A 244 -23.03 -3.40 -7.42
N GLN A 245 -24.30 -3.80 -7.49
CA GLN A 245 -25.43 -2.87 -7.49
C GLN A 245 -25.55 -2.12 -6.14
N ASP A 246 -25.41 -2.82 -5.02
CA ASP A 246 -25.53 -2.23 -3.67
C ASP A 246 -24.31 -1.36 -3.31
N ASP A 247 -23.09 -1.88 -3.56
CA ASP A 247 -21.83 -1.28 -3.12
C ASP A 247 -21.33 -0.16 -4.03
N ILE A 248 -21.58 -0.23 -5.35
CA ILE A 248 -21.10 0.76 -6.32
C ILE A 248 -22.23 1.69 -6.78
N GLY A 249 -23.48 1.21 -6.81
CA GLY A 249 -24.63 2.05 -7.16
C GLY A 249 -24.91 3.18 -6.16
N GLN A 250 -24.42 3.04 -4.92
CA GLN A 250 -24.43 4.07 -3.90
C GLN A 250 -23.04 4.72 -3.83
N PHE A 251 -22.72 5.60 -4.78
CA PHE A 251 -21.60 6.52 -4.61
C PHE A 251 -21.88 7.38 -3.39
N ASP A 252 -21.17 7.09 -2.31
CA ASP A 252 -21.22 7.87 -1.09
C ASP A 252 -20.52 9.21 -1.34
N LEU A 253 -21.04 10.29 -0.74
CA LEU A 253 -20.48 11.65 -0.87
C LEU A 253 -19.06 11.78 -0.31
N PHE A 254 -18.53 10.73 0.34
CA PHE A 254 -17.30 10.74 1.14
C PHE A 254 -16.20 9.76 0.66
N THR A 255 -16.42 9.01 -0.42
CA THR A 255 -15.40 8.07 -0.94
C THR A 255 -14.83 8.56 -2.27
N ASP A 256 -13.51 8.82 -2.29
CA ASP A 256 -12.80 9.34 -3.47
C ASP A 256 -12.81 8.35 -4.64
N PHE A 257 -12.76 7.05 -4.36
CA PHE A 257 -12.83 5.98 -5.35
C PHE A 257 -13.13 4.60 -4.72
N VAL A 258 -13.44 3.63 -5.57
CA VAL A 258 -13.70 2.22 -5.20
C VAL A 258 -12.56 1.32 -5.70
N VAL A 259 -12.14 0.37 -4.89
CA VAL A 259 -11.25 -0.74 -5.27
C VAL A 259 -11.99 -2.05 -5.06
N SER A 260 -12.14 -2.83 -6.13
CA SER A 260 -12.73 -4.17 -6.08
C SER A 260 -11.70 -5.25 -6.37
N ASP A 261 -11.78 -6.39 -5.67
CA ASP A 261 -10.95 -7.58 -5.96
C ASP A 261 -11.61 -8.56 -6.96
N TYR A 262 -12.70 -8.13 -7.59
CA TYR A 262 -13.41 -8.84 -8.64
C TYR A 262 -14.20 -7.90 -9.57
N ASP A 263 -14.50 -8.40 -10.75
CA ASP A 263 -15.45 -7.91 -11.74
C ASP A 263 -16.47 -8.99 -12.05
N VAL A 264 -17.65 -8.59 -12.49
CA VAL A 264 -18.69 -9.54 -12.91
C VAL A 264 -18.28 -10.38 -14.12
N PHE A 265 -17.42 -9.89 -15.02
CA PHE A 265 -16.92 -10.63 -16.19
C PHE A 265 -16.21 -11.93 -15.84
N LYS A 266 -15.64 -12.01 -14.63
CA LYS A 266 -15.14 -13.27 -14.09
C LYS A 266 -16.14 -14.40 -14.23
N SER A 267 -17.41 -14.14 -13.95
CA SER A 267 -18.48 -15.14 -14.06
C SER A 267 -18.60 -15.69 -15.48
N LEU A 268 -18.46 -14.83 -16.51
CA LEU A 268 -18.50 -15.27 -17.90
C LEU A 268 -17.26 -16.10 -18.29
N ILE A 269 -16.08 -15.73 -17.79
CA ILE A 269 -14.83 -16.46 -18.03
C ILE A 269 -14.90 -17.87 -17.45
N PHE A 270 -15.31 -17.99 -16.19
CA PHE A 270 -15.41 -19.27 -15.50
C PHE A 270 -16.50 -20.14 -16.13
N ALA A 271 -17.69 -19.59 -16.38
CA ALA A 271 -18.77 -20.29 -17.05
C ALA A 271 -18.38 -20.82 -18.44
N LYS A 272 -17.57 -20.10 -19.22
CA LYS A 272 -17.10 -20.58 -20.54
C LYS A 272 -16.20 -21.82 -20.42
N ILE A 273 -15.49 -21.97 -19.31
CA ILE A 273 -14.56 -23.07 -19.06
C ILE A 273 -15.28 -24.28 -18.47
N THR A 274 -16.26 -24.04 -17.60
CA THR A 274 -16.89 -25.09 -16.77
C THR A 274 -18.21 -25.60 -17.34
N LEU A 275 -18.95 -24.80 -18.11
CA LEU A 275 -20.27 -25.17 -18.61
C LEU A 275 -20.23 -25.84 -19.98
N GLN A 276 -21.20 -26.73 -20.20
CA GLN A 276 -21.45 -27.28 -21.52
C GLN A 276 -22.00 -26.21 -22.47
N GLN A 277 -21.91 -26.45 -23.78
CA GLN A 277 -22.22 -25.43 -24.79
C GLN A 277 -23.63 -24.85 -24.68
N GLU A 278 -24.66 -25.66 -24.43
CA GLU A 278 -26.04 -25.21 -24.31
C GLU A 278 -26.28 -24.45 -22.99
N GLU A 279 -25.69 -24.92 -21.88
CA GLU A 279 -25.72 -24.22 -20.59
C GLU A 279 -25.03 -22.87 -20.67
N PHE A 280 -23.86 -22.80 -21.31
CA PHE A 280 -23.13 -21.56 -21.52
C PHE A 280 -23.92 -20.55 -22.36
N LYS A 281 -24.62 -20.99 -23.41
CA LYS A 281 -25.49 -20.10 -24.21
C LYS A 281 -26.61 -19.50 -23.37
N LEU A 282 -27.24 -20.29 -22.50
CA LEU A 282 -28.27 -19.80 -21.58
C LEU A 282 -27.67 -18.83 -20.56
N TYR A 283 -26.56 -19.23 -19.92
CA TYR A 283 -25.83 -18.43 -18.96
C TYR A 283 -25.45 -17.06 -19.53
N LYS A 284 -24.86 -17.04 -20.73
CA LYS A 284 -24.45 -15.82 -21.42
C LYS A 284 -25.64 -14.86 -21.65
N LYS A 285 -26.81 -15.38 -22.02
CA LYS A 285 -28.01 -14.53 -22.17
C LYS A 285 -28.39 -13.85 -20.86
N VAL A 286 -28.36 -14.59 -19.74
CA VAL A 286 -28.65 -14.03 -18.40
C VAL A 286 -27.58 -13.01 -18.01
N PHE A 287 -26.31 -13.35 -18.22
CA PHE A 287 -25.17 -12.47 -17.98
C PHE A 287 -25.33 -11.14 -18.73
N ASP A 288 -25.57 -11.16 -20.05
CA ASP A 288 -25.65 -9.95 -20.88
C ASP A 288 -26.78 -9.01 -20.39
N LEU A 289 -27.92 -9.56 -19.96
CA LEU A 289 -29.04 -8.80 -19.39
C LEU A 289 -28.67 -8.09 -18.09
N MET A 290 -27.98 -8.78 -17.19
CA MET A 290 -27.55 -8.25 -15.88
C MET A 290 -26.40 -7.24 -16.05
N TYR A 291 -25.44 -7.56 -16.92
CA TYR A 291 -24.22 -6.78 -17.13
C TYR A 291 -24.47 -5.36 -17.65
N SER A 292 -25.47 -5.20 -18.52
CA SER A 292 -25.81 -3.92 -19.15
C SER A 292 -26.14 -2.80 -18.15
N LYS A 293 -26.54 -3.16 -16.92
CA LYS A 293 -26.94 -2.22 -15.87
C LYS A 293 -25.85 -1.92 -14.85
N LEU A 294 -24.71 -2.63 -14.92
CA LEU A 294 -23.64 -2.51 -13.94
C LEU A 294 -22.64 -1.42 -14.34
N PRO A 295 -22.09 -0.69 -13.34
CA PRO A 295 -21.03 0.27 -13.56
C PRO A 295 -19.78 -0.41 -14.16
N LYS A 296 -19.05 0.35 -14.97
CA LYS A 296 -17.81 -0.11 -15.62
C LYS A 296 -16.59 0.43 -14.86
N PRO A 297 -15.51 -0.34 -14.71
CA PRO A 297 -14.30 0.15 -14.08
C PRO A 297 -13.64 1.24 -14.92
N GLY A 298 -13.07 2.25 -14.26
CA GLY A 298 -12.18 3.20 -14.91
C GLY A 298 -10.83 2.57 -15.27
N LEU A 299 -10.41 1.55 -14.51
CA LEU A 299 -9.30 0.67 -14.85
C LEU A 299 -9.56 -0.77 -14.39
N TYR A 300 -9.44 -1.71 -15.32
CA TYR A 300 -9.45 -3.14 -15.07
C TYR A 300 -8.03 -3.69 -15.11
N VAL A 301 -7.56 -4.30 -14.04
CA VAL A 301 -6.18 -4.81 -13.91
C VAL A 301 -6.22 -6.31 -13.82
N TYR A 302 -5.58 -7.01 -14.75
CA TYR A 302 -5.36 -8.44 -14.66
C TYR A 302 -3.97 -8.72 -14.09
N LEU A 303 -3.95 -9.25 -12.87
CA LEU A 303 -2.77 -9.79 -12.22
C LEU A 303 -2.48 -11.16 -12.80
N TYR A 304 -1.57 -11.18 -13.78
CA TYR A 304 -1.06 -12.41 -14.33
C TYR A 304 -0.05 -13.04 -13.37
N GLN A 305 -0.14 -14.35 -13.22
CA GLN A 305 0.82 -15.12 -12.45
C GLN A 305 0.98 -16.51 -13.05
N SER A 306 2.20 -17.04 -13.02
CA SER A 306 2.49 -18.39 -13.47
C SER A 306 1.69 -19.44 -12.70
N THR A 307 1.32 -20.53 -13.37
CA THR A 307 0.53 -21.60 -12.74
C THR A 307 1.22 -22.23 -11.54
N GLU A 308 2.55 -22.36 -11.60
CA GLU A 308 3.36 -22.84 -10.48
C GLU A 308 3.16 -21.95 -9.23
N ARG A 309 3.29 -20.62 -9.38
CA ARG A 309 3.10 -19.67 -8.28
C ARG A 309 1.67 -19.67 -7.76
N LEU A 310 0.67 -19.77 -8.64
CA LEU A 310 -0.74 -19.89 -8.24
C LEU A 310 -0.96 -21.11 -7.34
N LEU A 311 -0.44 -22.28 -7.73
CA LEU A 311 -0.54 -23.51 -6.94
C LEU A 311 0.16 -23.40 -5.58
N GLN A 312 1.33 -22.76 -5.52
CA GLN A 312 2.02 -22.49 -4.25
C GLN A 312 1.17 -21.61 -3.32
N ASN A 313 0.55 -20.56 -3.86
CA ASN A 313 -0.31 -19.66 -3.09
C ASN A 313 -1.60 -20.33 -2.61
N ILE A 314 -2.22 -21.16 -3.45
CA ILE A 314 -3.41 -21.95 -3.10
C ILE A 314 -3.09 -22.93 -1.96
N LYS A 315 -1.96 -23.64 -2.06
CA LYS A 315 -1.48 -24.54 -0.99
C LYS A 315 -1.25 -23.79 0.32
N LYS A 316 -0.56 -22.64 0.26
CA LYS A 316 -0.31 -21.79 1.44
C LYS A 316 -1.59 -21.26 2.08
N ARG A 317 -2.62 -20.96 1.27
CA ARG A 317 -3.94 -20.50 1.75
C ARG A 317 -4.72 -21.59 2.49
N GLY A 318 -4.48 -22.87 2.16
CA GLY A 318 -4.95 -23.99 2.97
C GLY A 318 -6.46 -24.23 2.99
N ARG A 319 -7.21 -23.79 1.97
CA ARG A 319 -8.64 -24.15 1.84
C ARG A 319 -8.76 -25.59 1.35
N ASP A 320 -9.44 -26.45 2.10
CA ASP A 320 -9.53 -27.90 1.84
C ASP A 320 -10.05 -28.23 0.44
N TYR A 321 -11.09 -27.51 -0.01
CA TYR A 321 -11.73 -27.75 -1.31
C TYR A 321 -10.90 -27.27 -2.51
N GLU A 322 -9.90 -26.40 -2.31
CA GLU A 322 -9.03 -25.90 -3.40
C GLU A 322 -7.80 -26.77 -3.65
N GLN A 323 -7.48 -27.71 -2.74
CA GLN A 323 -6.24 -28.50 -2.81
C GLN A 323 -6.17 -29.44 -4.03
N LYS A 324 -7.31 -29.73 -4.66
CA LYS A 324 -7.43 -30.60 -5.83
C LYS A 324 -7.46 -29.84 -7.17
N ILE A 325 -7.30 -28.52 -7.15
CA ILE A 325 -7.26 -27.70 -8.37
C ILE A 325 -6.11 -28.17 -9.27
N SER A 326 -6.42 -28.47 -10.53
CA SER A 326 -5.42 -28.89 -11.52
C SER A 326 -4.72 -27.70 -12.17
N GLU A 327 -3.49 -27.92 -12.61
CA GLU A 327 -2.72 -26.96 -13.41
C GLU A 327 -3.42 -26.61 -14.72
N ASP A 328 -3.92 -27.60 -15.46
CA ASP A 328 -4.68 -27.38 -16.71
C ASP A 328 -5.91 -26.48 -16.52
N TYR A 329 -6.62 -26.62 -15.39
CA TYR A 329 -7.74 -25.74 -15.07
C TYR A 329 -7.30 -24.29 -14.88
N LEU A 330 -6.22 -24.05 -14.14
CA LEU A 330 -5.66 -22.71 -13.95
C LEU A 330 -5.16 -22.12 -15.29
N GLU A 331 -4.53 -22.92 -16.14
CA GLU A 331 -4.12 -22.46 -17.48
C GLU A 331 -5.30 -22.05 -18.36
N LYS A 332 -6.39 -22.83 -18.34
CA LYS A 332 -7.63 -22.49 -19.06
C LYS A 332 -8.18 -21.14 -18.58
N ILE A 333 -8.17 -20.89 -17.27
CA ILE A 333 -8.59 -19.60 -16.70
C ILE A 333 -7.69 -18.47 -17.18
N ASN A 334 -6.36 -18.63 -17.12
CA ASN A 334 -5.42 -17.63 -17.62
C ASN A 334 -5.67 -17.30 -19.10
N LYS A 335 -5.84 -18.33 -19.95
CA LYS A 335 -6.20 -18.15 -21.37
C LYS A 335 -7.52 -17.42 -21.53
N GLY A 336 -8.51 -17.73 -20.68
CA GLY A 336 -9.81 -17.06 -20.65
C GLY A 336 -9.72 -15.56 -20.37
N TYR A 337 -8.97 -15.15 -19.33
CA TYR A 337 -8.72 -13.73 -19.05
C TYR A 337 -8.00 -13.02 -20.19
N LEU A 338 -6.92 -13.61 -20.73
CA LEU A 338 -6.17 -12.99 -21.83
C LEU A 338 -7.02 -12.82 -23.09
N GLN A 339 -7.91 -13.78 -23.40
CA GLN A 339 -8.87 -13.65 -24.50
C GLN A 339 -9.87 -12.52 -24.24
N PHE A 340 -10.42 -12.48 -23.03
CA PHE A 340 -11.37 -11.44 -22.63
C PHE A 340 -10.76 -10.04 -22.78
N ILE A 341 -9.59 -9.81 -22.18
CA ILE A 341 -8.88 -8.53 -22.21
C ILE A 341 -8.59 -8.08 -23.64
N LYS A 342 -8.16 -8.99 -24.52
CA LYS A 342 -7.92 -8.68 -25.95
C LYS A 342 -9.18 -8.29 -26.72
N SER A 343 -10.35 -8.77 -26.30
CA SER A 343 -11.63 -8.50 -26.95
C SER A 343 -12.39 -7.31 -26.36
N GLN A 344 -12.05 -6.88 -25.15
CA GLN A 344 -12.78 -5.84 -24.45
C GLN A 344 -12.40 -4.44 -24.95
N THR A 345 -13.41 -3.59 -25.13
CA THR A 345 -13.27 -2.20 -25.61
C THR A 345 -14.00 -1.18 -24.76
N GLU A 346 -14.84 -1.60 -23.80
CA GLU A 346 -15.68 -0.68 -23.02
C GLU A 346 -14.93 0.07 -21.90
N PHE A 347 -13.77 -0.42 -21.48
CA PHE A 347 -12.97 0.17 -20.41
C PHE A 347 -11.48 -0.09 -20.58
N LYS A 348 -10.66 0.68 -19.87
CA LYS A 348 -9.20 0.54 -19.89
C LYS A 348 -8.78 -0.74 -19.19
N THR A 349 -7.89 -1.50 -19.79
CA THR A 349 -7.36 -2.75 -19.22
C THR A 349 -5.84 -2.70 -19.09
N LYS A 350 -5.29 -3.22 -18.00
CA LYS A 350 -3.85 -3.45 -17.81
C LYS A 350 -3.57 -4.89 -17.43
N ILE A 351 -2.46 -5.42 -17.92
CA ILE A 351 -1.93 -6.71 -17.48
C ILE A 351 -0.66 -6.43 -16.69
N ILE A 352 -0.57 -6.96 -15.48
CA ILE A 352 0.61 -6.86 -14.63
C ILE A 352 1.07 -8.27 -14.30
N ASP A 353 2.28 -8.62 -14.71
CA ASP A 353 2.90 -9.89 -14.30
C ASP A 353 3.47 -9.73 -12.90
N VAL A 354 2.91 -10.47 -11.95
CA VAL A 354 3.34 -10.46 -10.55
C VAL A 354 4.07 -11.75 -10.16
N SER A 355 4.42 -12.62 -11.14
CA SER A 355 5.01 -13.94 -10.88
C SER A 355 6.29 -13.91 -10.05
N ASP A 356 7.10 -12.87 -10.25
CA ASP A 356 8.38 -12.68 -9.56
C ASP A 356 8.33 -11.64 -8.45
N LEU A 357 7.14 -11.12 -8.13
CA LEU A 357 6.92 -10.08 -7.11
C LEU A 357 6.32 -10.69 -5.84
N ASP A 358 6.89 -10.37 -4.66
CA ASP A 358 6.28 -10.64 -3.36
C ASP A 358 5.87 -9.31 -2.71
N PHE A 359 4.90 -8.63 -3.34
CA PHE A 359 4.40 -7.33 -2.92
C PHE A 359 3.73 -7.33 -1.53
N ILE A 360 3.49 -8.50 -0.93
CA ILE A 360 2.99 -8.62 0.45
C ILE A 360 4.13 -8.40 1.45
N LYS A 361 5.34 -8.91 1.14
CA LYS A 361 6.50 -8.80 2.02
C LYS A 361 7.45 -7.66 1.66
N ASN A 362 7.49 -7.29 0.38
CA ASN A 362 8.41 -6.32 -0.17
C ASN A 362 7.66 -5.09 -0.66
N ARG A 363 7.79 -3.97 0.06
CA ARG A 363 7.12 -2.73 -0.34
C ARG A 363 7.53 -2.24 -1.73
N SER A 364 8.80 -2.41 -2.12
CA SER A 364 9.26 -1.99 -3.46
C SER A 364 8.61 -2.77 -4.61
N ASP A 365 8.24 -4.04 -4.41
CA ASP A 365 7.47 -4.81 -5.39
C ASP A 365 6.05 -4.24 -5.53
N TYR A 366 5.44 -3.84 -4.42
CA TYR A 366 4.15 -3.15 -4.42
C TYR A 366 4.21 -1.78 -5.12
N ILE A 367 5.27 -1.00 -4.88
CA ILE A 367 5.50 0.26 -5.60
C ILE A 367 5.64 0.03 -7.11
N THR A 368 6.31 -1.04 -7.54
CA THR A 368 6.42 -1.42 -8.96
C THR A 368 5.04 -1.67 -9.58
N ILE A 369 4.12 -2.29 -8.83
CA ILE A 369 2.73 -2.47 -9.25
C ILE A 369 2.05 -1.10 -9.38
N LEU A 370 2.15 -0.22 -8.38
CA LEU A 370 1.55 1.12 -8.44
C LEU A 370 2.06 1.96 -9.62
N GLN A 371 3.37 1.94 -9.89
CA GLN A 371 3.96 2.59 -11.06
C GLN A 371 3.35 2.05 -12.35
N THR A 372 3.20 0.73 -12.43
CA THR A 372 2.58 0.07 -13.59
C THR A 372 1.10 0.45 -13.73
N LEU A 373 0.36 0.66 -12.63
CA LEU A 373 -1.03 1.11 -12.67
C LEU A 373 -1.17 2.51 -13.29
N VAL A 374 -0.28 3.44 -12.97
CA VAL A 374 -0.39 4.85 -13.40
C VAL A 374 0.39 5.19 -14.66
N ALA A 375 1.31 4.32 -15.11
CA ALA A 375 2.05 4.50 -16.36
C ALA A 375 1.09 4.74 -17.55
N GLN A 376 1.37 5.71 -18.40
CA GLN A 376 0.57 5.89 -19.62
C GLN A 376 0.81 4.67 -20.54
N GLN A 377 -0.28 4.13 -21.12
CA GLN A 377 -0.21 3.06 -22.12
C GLN A 377 0.16 3.59 -23.49
#